data_AF-A0A6M4GHZ7-F1
#
_entry.id   AF-A0A6M4GHZ7-F1
#
_cell.length_a   1.000
_cell.length_b   1.000
_cell.length_c   1.000
_cell.angle_alpha   90.00
_cell.angle_beta   90.00
_cell.angle_gamma   90.00
#
_symmetry.space_group_name_H-M   'P 1'
#
loop_
_entity.id
_entity.type
_entity.pdbx_description
1 polymer ?
#
loop_
_entity_poly.entity_id
_entity_poly.type
_entity_poly.pdbx_seq_one_letter_code
_entity_poly.pdbx_strand_id
1 'polypeptide(L)'
;MSIPFRTAAAASTIQYRPLVARITARHYARLRTYLEAEAVRQGLDLLWQNEGDEHALDYTLSARVDTLALAALAKLFDYDADVIAVLEEAQFTRAQIRTRRLPMSGDIVLEIGGQGAGGAGMSAPESAEQGGAR
;
A
#
# COMPACT_ATOMS: atom_id res chain seq x y z
N MET A 1 -11.40 10.95 -38.82
CA MET A 1 -9.94 10.95 -38.59
C MET A 1 -9.66 10.21 -37.30
N SER A 2 -8.82 9.16 -37.34
CA SER A 2 -8.42 8.40 -36.15
C SER A 2 -6.98 8.74 -35.79
N ILE A 3 -6.73 9.03 -34.52
CA ILE A 3 -5.37 9.23 -33.99
C ILE A 3 -4.92 7.88 -33.43
N PRO A 4 -3.86 7.24 -33.97
CA PRO A 4 -3.36 6.00 -33.41
C PRO A 4 -2.58 6.30 -32.13
N PHE A 5 -3.09 5.86 -30.98
CA PHE A 5 -2.33 5.86 -29.73
C PHE A 5 -1.30 4.73 -29.81
N ARG A 6 0.00 5.06 -29.78
CA ARG A 6 1.06 4.06 -29.64
C ARG A 6 1.38 3.92 -28.15
N THR A 7 1.03 2.78 -27.57
CA THR A 7 1.56 2.37 -26.27
C THR A 7 3.04 2.04 -26.45
N ALA A 8 3.93 2.91 -25.94
CA ALA A 8 5.34 2.59 -25.82
C ALA A 8 5.50 1.48 -24.77
N ALA A 9 5.44 0.23 -25.22
CA ALA A 9 5.77 -0.95 -24.42
C ALA A 9 7.29 -1.04 -24.23
N ALA A 10 7.85 -0.07 -23.50
CA ALA A 10 9.19 -0.10 -22.95
C ALA A 10 9.30 1.03 -21.90
N ALA A 11 8.40 1.03 -20.92
CA ALA A 11 8.75 1.69 -19.67
C ALA A 11 9.88 0.85 -19.07
N SER A 12 11.09 1.38 -19.14
CA SER A 12 12.23 0.94 -18.36
C SER A 12 11.75 0.49 -16.99
N THR A 13 12.23 -0.65 -16.52
CA THR A 13 12.16 -1.01 -15.10
C THR A 13 12.95 0.05 -14.34
N ILE A 14 12.33 1.20 -14.11
CA ILE A 14 12.77 2.14 -13.09
C ILE A 14 12.73 1.29 -11.84
N GLN A 15 13.91 0.89 -11.36
CA GLN A 15 14.06 0.32 -10.04
C GLN A 15 13.70 1.45 -9.07
N TYR A 16 12.40 1.63 -8.86
CA TYR A 16 11.88 2.53 -7.85
C TYR A 16 12.45 2.01 -6.54
N ARG A 17 13.36 2.79 -5.96
CA ARG A 17 13.72 2.58 -4.55
C ARG A 17 12.39 2.53 -3.79
N PRO A 18 12.14 1.51 -2.95
CA PRO A 18 10.91 1.48 -2.18
C PRO A 18 10.79 2.79 -1.41
N LEU A 19 9.69 3.52 -1.65
CA LEU A 19 9.39 4.75 -0.93
C LEU A 19 9.09 4.36 0.52
N VAL A 20 9.96 4.82 1.41
CA VAL A 20 9.88 4.56 2.85
C VAL A 20 10.11 5.89 3.57
N ALA A 21 9.17 6.27 4.42
CA ALA A 21 9.24 7.47 5.24
C ALA A 21 9.35 7.10 6.73
N ARG A 22 10.13 7.83 7.50
CA ARG A 22 10.21 7.64 8.95
C ARG A 22 9.11 8.44 9.63
N ILE A 23 8.40 7.79 10.54
CA ILE A 23 7.32 8.43 11.31
C ILE A 23 7.54 8.26 12.81
N THR A 24 6.93 9.14 13.60
CA THR A 24 6.98 9.06 15.06
C THR A 24 5.79 8.27 15.59
N ALA A 25 5.85 7.84 16.86
CA ALA A 25 4.69 7.24 17.52
C ALA A 25 3.47 8.20 17.55
N ARG A 26 3.72 9.51 17.62
CA ARG A 26 2.68 10.54 17.53
C ARG A 26 2.05 10.60 16.14
N HIS A 27 2.84 10.47 15.08
CA HIS A 27 2.33 10.37 13.70
C HIS A 27 1.46 9.12 13.54
N TYR A 28 1.93 7.97 14.03
CA TYR A 28 1.17 6.72 13.99
C TYR A 28 -0.18 6.85 14.72
N ALA A 29 -0.19 7.39 15.95
CA ALA A 29 -1.41 7.59 16.72
C ALA A 29 -2.41 8.53 16.00
N ARG A 30 -1.92 9.65 15.46
CA ARG A 30 -2.72 10.59 14.65
C ARG A 30 -3.34 9.90 13.44
N LEU A 31 -2.54 9.12 12.70
CA LEU A 31 -2.99 8.36 11.53
C LEU A 31 -4.08 7.36 11.90
N ARG A 32 -3.85 6.55 12.94
CA ARG A 32 -4.81 5.53 13.39
C ARG A 32 -6.15 6.16 13.75
N THR A 33 -6.16 7.17 14.61
CA THR A 33 -7.40 7.86 15.01
C THR A 33 -8.12 8.48 13.82
N TYR A 34 -7.37 9.07 12.88
CA TYR A 34 -7.95 9.64 11.67
C TYR A 34 -8.62 8.57 10.79
N LEU A 35 -7.95 7.43 10.57
CA LEU A 35 -8.48 6.33 9.76
C LEU A 35 -9.71 5.68 10.40
N GLU A 36 -9.73 5.50 11.73
CA GLU A 36 -10.90 5.00 12.46
C GLU A 36 -12.11 5.93 12.28
N ALA A 37 -11.90 7.26 12.39
CA ALA A 37 -12.96 8.24 12.18
C ALA A 37 -13.45 8.27 10.73
N GLU A 38 -12.54 8.18 9.75
CA GLU A 38 -12.88 8.17 8.33
C GLU A 38 -13.58 6.88 7.89
N ALA A 39 -13.21 5.73 8.45
CA ALA A 39 -13.87 4.45 8.18
C ALA A 39 -15.35 4.51 8.60
N VAL A 40 -15.62 5.05 9.81
CA VAL A 40 -16.99 5.27 10.29
C VAL A 40 -17.75 6.26 9.39
N ARG A 41 -17.09 7.34 8.96
CA ARG A 41 -17.72 8.37 8.11
C ARG A 41 -18.07 7.85 6.71
N GLN A 42 -17.20 7.04 6.12
CA GLN A 42 -17.35 6.56 4.74
C GLN A 42 -18.10 5.23 4.66
N GLY A 43 -18.26 4.51 5.77
CA GLY A 43 -18.77 3.13 5.77
C GLY A 43 -17.85 2.18 5.00
N LEU A 44 -16.56 2.50 4.91
CA LEU A 44 -15.55 1.72 4.19
C LEU A 44 -14.59 1.09 5.19
N ASP A 45 -14.21 -0.16 4.91
CA ASP A 45 -13.14 -0.82 5.64
C ASP A 45 -11.78 -0.30 5.15
N LEU A 46 -11.36 0.82 5.73
CA LEU A 46 -10.08 1.46 5.41
C LEU A 46 -8.91 0.80 6.14
N LEU A 47 -9.17 0.04 7.21
CA LEU A 47 -8.17 -0.48 8.14
C LEU A 47 -8.13 -2.00 8.07
N TRP A 48 -7.11 -2.52 7.40
CA TRP A 48 -6.84 -3.96 7.43
C TRP A 48 -5.97 -4.28 8.66
N GLN A 49 -6.63 -4.66 9.75
CA GLN A 49 -5.93 -5.30 10.87
C GLN A 49 -5.72 -6.77 10.52
N ASN A 50 -4.47 -7.24 10.54
CA ASN A 50 -4.21 -8.66 10.38
C ASN A 50 -4.76 -9.38 11.62
N GLU A 51 -5.74 -10.26 11.40
CA GLU A 51 -6.40 -11.02 12.46
C GLU A 51 -5.34 -11.89 13.16
N GLY A 52 -5.10 -11.66 14.47
CA GLY A 52 -4.15 -12.41 15.28
C GLY A 52 -3.02 -11.60 15.94
N ASP A 53 -2.93 -10.29 15.72
CA ASP A 53 -1.90 -9.45 16.35
C ASP A 53 -2.51 -8.59 17.48
N GLU A 54 -2.70 -9.21 18.65
CA GLU A 54 -3.18 -8.53 19.87
C GLU A 54 -2.17 -7.50 20.43
N HIS A 55 -1.05 -7.27 19.75
CA HIS A 55 -0.01 -6.35 20.17
C HIS A 55 -0.09 -5.02 19.43
N ALA A 56 -0.83 -4.08 20.03
CA ALA A 56 -0.73 -2.64 19.75
C ALA A 56 0.71 -2.06 19.86
N LEU A 57 1.69 -2.88 20.27
CA LEU A 57 3.09 -2.55 20.48
C LEU A 57 3.94 -2.63 19.19
N ASP A 58 3.46 -3.29 18.14
CA ASP A 58 4.28 -3.54 16.94
C ASP A 58 4.20 -2.44 15.87
N TYR A 59 3.35 -1.43 16.09
CA TYR A 59 3.13 -0.32 15.14
C TYR A 59 2.84 -0.82 13.72
N THR A 60 2.19 -1.98 13.61
CA THR A 60 1.78 -2.58 12.35
C THR A 60 0.37 -2.12 12.03
N LEU A 61 0.19 -1.53 10.85
CA LEU A 61 -1.11 -1.09 10.35
C LEU A 61 -1.05 -1.05 8.83
N SER A 62 -2.05 -1.65 8.17
CA SER A 62 -2.23 -1.57 6.73
C SER A 62 -3.54 -0.84 6.44
N ALA A 63 -3.52 0.12 5.51
CA ALA A 63 -4.70 0.91 5.21
C ALA A 63 -4.78 1.36 3.76
N ARG A 64 -6.00 1.54 3.25
CA ARG A 64 -6.23 2.23 1.98
C ARG A 64 -6.44 3.72 2.24
N VAL A 65 -5.81 4.55 1.40
CA VAL A 65 -5.84 6.02 1.54
C VAL A 65 -6.22 6.73 0.25
N ASP A 66 -6.57 5.98 -0.79
CA ASP A 66 -6.91 6.48 -2.14
C ASP A 66 -8.18 7.34 -2.17
N THR A 67 -9.09 7.15 -1.21
CA THR A 67 -10.31 7.95 -1.08
C THR A 67 -10.14 9.19 -0.18
N LEU A 68 -8.97 9.37 0.44
CA LEU A 68 -8.74 10.40 1.44
C LEU A 68 -8.04 11.61 0.82
N ALA A 69 -8.36 12.82 1.28
CA ALA A 69 -7.69 14.02 0.79
C ALA A 69 -6.21 14.02 1.22
N LEU A 70 -5.29 14.13 0.25
CA LEU A 70 -3.84 14.16 0.51
C LEU A 70 -3.45 15.26 1.51
N ALA A 71 -4.07 16.46 1.40
CA ALA A 71 -3.81 17.57 2.31
C ALA A 71 -4.21 17.26 3.77
N ALA A 72 -5.27 16.48 3.98
CA ALA A 72 -5.70 16.08 5.31
C ALA A 72 -4.72 15.06 5.92
N LEU A 73 -4.26 14.11 5.11
CA LEU A 73 -3.24 13.15 5.51
C LEU A 73 -1.89 13.84 5.80
N ALA A 74 -1.42 14.70 4.91
CA ALA A 74 -0.16 15.42 5.06
C ALA A 74 -0.08 16.21 6.38
N LYS A 75 -1.20 16.82 6.81
CA LYS A 75 -1.30 17.52 8.09
C LYS A 75 -1.03 16.61 9.30
N LEU A 76 -1.34 15.31 9.21
CA LEU A 76 -1.07 14.35 10.30
C LEU A 76 0.43 14.13 10.52
N PHE A 77 1.23 14.39 9.49
CA PHE A 77 2.67 14.20 9.45
C PHE A 77 3.43 15.53 9.37
N ASP A 78 2.79 16.63 9.77
CA ASP A 78 3.39 17.96 9.79
C ASP A 78 3.97 18.37 8.41
N TYR A 79 3.33 17.90 7.33
CA TYR A 79 3.74 18.11 5.93
C TYR A 79 5.13 17.56 5.58
N ASP A 80 5.55 16.48 6.23
CA ASP A 80 6.77 15.76 5.88
C ASP A 80 6.75 15.31 4.41
N ALA A 81 7.78 15.73 3.65
CA ALA A 81 7.86 15.50 2.21
C ALA A 81 8.02 14.01 1.85
N ASP A 82 8.75 13.24 2.64
CA ASP A 82 8.94 11.81 2.39
C ASP A 82 7.62 11.06 2.63
N VAL A 83 6.86 11.46 3.65
CA VAL A 83 5.53 10.90 3.90
C VAL A 83 4.56 11.27 2.78
N ILE A 84 4.56 12.53 2.32
CA ILE A 84 3.71 12.96 1.21
C ILE A 84 3.99 12.13 -0.03
N ALA A 85 5.27 11.88 -0.35
CA ALA A 85 5.63 11.05 -1.51
C ALA A 85 5.09 9.62 -1.39
N VAL A 86 5.18 8.99 -0.21
CA VAL A 86 4.61 7.64 0.03
C VAL A 86 3.08 7.66 -0.15
N LEU A 87 2.41 8.66 0.39
CA LEU A 87 0.96 8.79 0.32
C LEU A 87 0.49 9.04 -1.11
N GLU A 88 1.12 9.96 -1.83
CA GLU A 88 0.80 10.28 -3.22
C GLU A 88 0.96 9.04 -4.11
N GLU A 89 2.07 8.32 -3.98
CA GLU A 89 2.30 7.09 -4.74
C GLU A 89 1.27 6.01 -4.39
N ALA A 90 0.92 5.84 -3.10
CA ALA A 90 -0.11 4.90 -2.68
C ALA A 90 -1.49 5.25 -3.27
N GLN A 91 -1.85 6.53 -3.31
CA GLN A 91 -3.11 7.00 -3.93
C GLN A 91 -3.11 6.79 -5.44
N PHE A 92 -2.01 7.15 -6.10
CA PHE A 92 -1.85 7.02 -7.55
C PHE A 92 -1.93 5.56 -8.00
N THR A 93 -1.25 4.66 -7.28
CA THR A 93 -1.21 3.22 -7.58
C THR A 93 -2.39 2.44 -7.01
N ARG A 94 -3.26 3.09 -6.21
CA ARG A 94 -4.33 2.46 -5.41
C ARG A 94 -3.83 1.33 -4.50
N ALA A 95 -2.57 1.41 -4.11
CA ALA A 95 -1.94 0.49 -3.17
C ALA A 95 -2.33 0.81 -1.73
N GLN A 96 -2.10 -0.14 -0.83
CA GLN A 96 -2.23 0.11 0.59
C GLN A 96 -0.97 0.82 1.11
N ILE A 97 -1.11 1.60 2.16
CA ILE A 97 0.03 1.97 3.01
C ILE A 97 0.20 0.91 4.08
N ARG A 98 1.44 0.71 4.53
CA ARG A 98 1.77 -0.11 5.67
C ARG A 98 2.71 0.64 6.61
N THR A 99 2.49 0.47 7.90
CA THR A 99 3.46 0.84 8.93
C THR A 99 4.06 -0.40 9.56
N ARG A 100 5.33 -0.29 9.97
CA ARG A 100 6.03 -1.31 10.76
C ARG A 100 7.14 -0.68 11.57
N ARG A 101 7.53 -1.33 12.67
CA ARG A 101 8.72 -0.97 13.42
C ARG A 101 9.96 -1.69 12.88
N LEU A 102 11.05 -0.97 12.70
CA LEU A 102 12.35 -1.55 12.35
C LEU A 102 12.98 -2.21 13.59
N PRO A 103 13.36 -3.50 13.53
CA PRO A 103 13.82 -4.24 14.70
C PRO A 103 15.15 -3.71 15.28
N MET A 104 16.01 -3.13 14.43
CA MET A 104 17.35 -2.68 14.84
C MET A 104 17.38 -1.25 15.39
N SER A 105 16.64 -0.32 14.77
CA SER A 105 16.63 1.08 15.19
C SER A 105 15.46 1.45 16.09
N GLY A 106 14.41 0.62 16.11
CA GLY A 106 13.16 0.92 16.79
C GLY A 106 12.32 1.99 16.10
N ASP A 107 12.76 2.49 14.94
CA ASP A 107 12.03 3.49 14.16
C ASP A 107 10.75 2.90 13.58
N ILE A 108 9.71 3.73 13.48
CA ILE A 108 8.49 3.38 12.77
C ILE A 108 8.64 3.91 11.36
N VAL A 109 8.38 3.05 10.39
CA VAL A 109 8.40 3.41 8.97
C VAL A 109 7.01 3.30 8.37
N LEU A 110 6.72 4.19 7.43
CA LEU A 110 5.57 4.17 6.55
C LEU A 110 6.08 3.81 5.15
N GLU A 111 5.50 2.80 4.54
CA GLU A 111 5.86 2.32 3.21
C GLU A 111 4.60 1.92 2.44
N ILE A 112 4.75 1.69 1.14
CA ILE A 112 3.68 1.15 0.32
C ILE A 112 3.58 -0.36 0.59
N GLY A 113 2.40 -0.81 1.01
CA GLY A 113 2.08 -2.22 1.18
C GLY A 113 2.10 -2.94 -0.17
N GLY A 114 2.72 -4.12 -0.22
CA GLY A 114 2.75 -4.95 -1.42
C GLY A 114 1.34 -5.15 -1.95
N GLN A 115 1.17 -4.93 -3.25
CA GLN A 115 -0.08 -5.10 -3.97
C GLN A 115 -0.72 -6.43 -3.56
N GLY A 116 -1.82 -6.37 -2.80
CA GLY A 116 -2.62 -7.56 -2.52
C GLY A 116 -2.89 -8.23 -3.88
N ALA A 117 -2.54 -9.51 -4.00
CA ALA A 117 -2.69 -10.31 -5.20
C ALA A 117 -4.19 -10.47 -5.55
N GLY A 118 -4.80 -9.39 -6.03
CA GLY A 118 -6.13 -9.37 -6.62
C GLY A 118 -6.00 -9.52 -8.13
N GLY A 119 -5.73 -10.74 -8.59
CA GLY A 119 -5.83 -11.11 -10.01
C GLY A 119 -4.66 -11.92 -10.54
N ALA A 120 -4.69 -13.25 -10.38
CA ALA A 120 -4.21 -14.26 -11.34
C ALA A 120 -4.29 -15.67 -10.71
N GLY A 121 -5.48 -16.08 -10.29
CA GLY A 121 -5.80 -17.49 -10.07
C GLY A 121 -6.55 -18.05 -11.27
N MET A 122 -6.08 -17.79 -12.50
CA MET A 122 -6.53 -18.57 -13.65
C MET A 122 -5.61 -19.78 -13.69
N SER A 123 -6.04 -20.87 -13.06
CA SER A 123 -5.38 -22.17 -13.14
C SER A 123 -5.10 -22.48 -14.62
N ALA A 124 -3.82 -22.66 -14.96
CA ALA A 124 -3.43 -23.14 -16.26
C ALA A 124 -4.14 -24.48 -16.54
N PRO A 125 -4.66 -24.73 -17.76
CA PRO A 125 -5.15 -26.05 -18.10
C PRO A 125 -3.97 -27.01 -18.08
N GLU A 126 -4.15 -28.10 -17.33
CA GLU A 126 -3.29 -29.27 -17.27
C GLU A 126 -2.93 -29.70 -18.70
N SER A 127 -1.64 -29.62 -19.04
CA SER A 127 -1.11 -30.14 -20.28
C SER A 127 -1.35 -31.65 -20.31
N ALA A 128 -2.27 -32.10 -21.17
CA ALA A 128 -2.42 -33.50 -21.50
C ALA A 128 -1.12 -34.01 -22.13
N GLU A 129 -0.32 -34.76 -21.36
CA GLU A 129 0.77 -35.55 -21.90
C GLU A 129 0.19 -36.67 -22.77
N GLN A 130 0.23 -36.44 -24.08
CA GLN A 130 0.24 -37.52 -25.07
C GLN A 130 1.65 -38.12 -25.09
N GLY A 131 1.80 -39.33 -24.55
CA GLY A 131 3.00 -40.15 -24.67
C GLY A 131 2.62 -41.57 -25.03
N GLY A 132 2.70 -41.91 -26.32
CA GLY A 132 2.31 -43.20 -26.86
C GLY A 132 3.38 -44.31 -26.71
N ALA A 133 2.90 -45.51 -27.03
CA ALA A 133 3.62 -46.70 -27.47
C ALA A 133 4.48 -47.45 -26.44
N ARG A 134 3.99 -48.64 -26.06
CA ARG A 134 4.64 -49.92 -26.40
C ARG A 134 3.66 -51.07 -26.37
#